data_AF-A0A816YZJ7-F1
#
_entry.id   AF-A0A816YZJ7-F1
#
_cell.length_a   1.000
_cell.length_b   1.000
_cell.length_c   1.000
_cell.angle_alpha   90.00
_cell.angle_beta   90.00
_cell.angle_gamma   90.00
#
_symmetry.space_group_name_H-M   'P 1'
#
loop_
_entity.id
_entity.type
_entity.pdbx_description
1 polymer ?
#
loop_
_entity_poly.entity_id
_entity_poly.type
_entity_poly.pdbx_seq_one_letter_code
_entity_poly.pdbx_strand_id
1 'polypeptide(L)'
;MLKNVSPIVENPHKDVGSVCANVYEKTIIELSCDRKSIFVIKFASFGNPYGNCGSFEKGSCESSNNAVDILTQKCIGKEKCSIEISKEKFGAPDCGGAPRRLAVEAIC
;
A
#
# COMPACT_ATOMS: atom_id res chain seq x y z
N MET A 1 48.31 -11.52 -7.90
CA MET A 1 47.29 -10.44 -8.01
C MET A 1 46.32 -10.61 -6.86
N LEU A 2 46.38 -9.72 -5.86
CA LEU A 2 45.50 -9.73 -4.70
C LEU A 2 44.12 -9.24 -5.15
N LYS A 3 43.09 -10.10 -5.07
CA LYS A 3 41.70 -9.64 -5.21
C LYS A 3 41.26 -9.11 -3.85
N ASN A 4 41.24 -7.78 -3.73
CA ASN A 4 40.57 -7.10 -2.62
C ASN A 4 39.07 -7.44 -2.71
N VAL A 5 38.60 -8.36 -1.87
CA VAL A 5 37.17 -8.57 -1.67
C VAL A 5 36.75 -7.57 -0.60
N SER A 6 36.10 -6.49 -1.00
CA SER A 6 35.39 -5.61 -0.07
C SER A 6 34.32 -6.42 0.67
N PRO A 7 34.13 -6.24 1.99
CA PRO A 7 33.05 -6.91 2.69
C PRO A 7 31.70 -6.46 2.09
N ILE A 8 30.89 -7.43 1.69
CA ILE A 8 29.47 -7.20 1.40
C ILE A 8 28.84 -6.79 2.71
N VAL A 9 28.58 -5.49 2.89
CA VAL A 9 27.70 -5.02 3.95
C VAL A 9 26.30 -5.49 3.57
N GLU A 10 25.86 -6.60 4.14
CA GLU A 10 24.46 -7.01 4.02
C GLU A 10 23.60 -5.95 4.70
N ASN A 11 22.73 -5.31 3.90
CA ASN A 11 21.79 -4.33 4.41
C ASN A 11 20.75 -5.07 5.27
N PRO A 12 20.57 -4.75 6.58
CA PRO A 12 19.68 -5.47 7.49
C PRO A 12 18.18 -5.36 7.16
N HIS A 13 17.83 -4.78 6.01
CA HIS A 13 16.48 -4.60 5.49
C HIS A 13 16.14 -5.49 4.29
N LYS A 14 16.99 -6.47 3.94
CA LYS A 14 16.79 -7.33 2.76
C LYS A 14 15.65 -8.36 2.92
N ASP A 15 15.16 -8.57 4.15
CA ASP A 15 14.12 -9.58 4.47
C ASP A 15 12.70 -9.02 4.63
N VAL A 16 12.52 -7.70 4.52
CA VAL A 16 11.22 -7.03 4.66
C VAL A 16 10.68 -6.76 3.25
N GLY A 17 9.73 -7.59 2.82
CA GLY A 17 9.17 -7.50 1.47
C GLY A 17 8.02 -6.49 1.45
N SER A 18 8.05 -5.49 0.57
CA SER A 18 6.89 -4.60 0.39
C SER A 18 5.98 -5.12 -0.72
N VAL A 19 4.66 -5.09 -0.50
CA VAL A 19 3.65 -5.28 -1.54
C VAL A 19 2.87 -3.99 -1.74
N CYS A 20 2.57 -3.66 -2.98
CA CYS A 20 1.86 -2.45 -3.36
C CYS A 20 0.70 -2.75 -4.28
N ALA A 21 -0.32 -1.91 -4.21
CA ALA A 21 -1.43 -1.93 -5.15
C ALA A 21 -1.97 -0.50 -5.38
N ASN A 22 -2.44 -0.23 -6.59
CA ASN A 22 -3.07 1.03 -6.96
C ASN A 22 -4.24 0.72 -7.90
N VAL A 23 -5.46 0.82 -7.39
CA VAL A 23 -6.67 0.39 -8.09
C VAL A 23 -7.77 1.45 -8.03
N TYR A 24 -8.65 1.47 -9.02
CA TYR A 24 -9.76 2.42 -9.08
C TYR A 24 -10.90 2.07 -8.11
N GLU A 25 -11.72 3.05 -7.76
CA GLU A 25 -12.98 2.81 -7.05
C GLU A 25 -13.85 1.77 -7.79
N LYS A 26 -14.70 1.04 -7.04
CA LYS A 26 -15.58 -0.03 -7.55
C LYS A 26 -14.82 -1.26 -8.08
N THR A 27 -13.59 -1.45 -7.63
CA THR A 27 -12.80 -2.67 -7.88
C THR A 27 -12.45 -3.34 -6.54
N ILE A 28 -11.86 -4.53 -6.61
CA ILE A 28 -11.31 -5.22 -5.44
C ILE A 28 -9.80 -4.99 -5.45
N ILE A 29 -9.26 -4.51 -4.33
CA ILE A 29 -7.82 -4.51 -4.08
C ILE A 29 -7.42 -5.87 -3.51
N GLU A 30 -6.32 -6.43 -4.00
CA GLU A 30 -5.72 -7.67 -3.49
C GLU A 30 -4.28 -7.41 -3.08
N LEU A 31 -3.95 -7.73 -1.82
CA LEU A 31 -2.59 -7.74 -1.28
C LEU A 31 -2.20 -9.19 -0.97
N SER A 32 -1.00 -9.61 -1.38
CA SER A 32 -0.47 -10.95 -1.15
C SER A 32 1.00 -10.89 -0.73
N CYS A 33 1.34 -11.58 0.35
CA CYS A 33 2.67 -11.58 0.97
C CYS A 33 3.38 -12.94 0.92
N ASP A 34 3.16 -13.77 -0.11
CA ASP A 34 3.83 -15.05 -0.40
C ASP A 34 4.44 -15.80 0.81
N ARG A 35 3.60 -16.53 1.55
CA ARG A 35 3.94 -17.28 2.79
C ARG A 35 4.33 -16.42 4.01
N LYS A 36 4.26 -15.09 3.92
CA LYS A 36 4.38 -14.17 5.05
C LYS A 36 3.05 -13.47 5.31
N SER A 37 2.87 -12.93 6.51
CA SER A 37 1.72 -12.10 6.84
C SER A 37 1.99 -10.64 6.55
N ILE A 38 0.94 -9.90 6.17
CA ILE A 38 0.98 -8.44 6.15
C ILE A 38 1.18 -7.95 7.58
N PHE A 39 2.30 -7.29 7.83
CA PHE A 39 2.72 -6.81 9.15
C PHE A 39 2.30 -5.36 9.40
N VAL A 40 2.46 -4.49 8.40
CA VAL A 40 2.16 -3.05 8.50
C VAL A 40 1.56 -2.53 7.21
N ILE A 41 0.56 -1.65 7.30
CA ILE A 41 0.15 -0.79 6.20
C ILE A 41 0.98 0.50 6.30
N LYS A 42 2.01 0.63 5.46
CA LYS A 42 2.96 1.76 5.50
C LYS A 42 2.35 3.02 4.89
N PHE A 43 1.54 2.86 3.85
CA PHE A 43 0.83 3.95 3.20
C PHE A 43 -0.53 3.48 2.70
N ALA A 44 -1.55 4.33 2.82
CA ALA A 44 -2.79 4.19 2.10
C ALA A 44 -3.46 5.56 1.88
N SER A 45 -3.99 5.80 0.68
CA SER A 45 -4.70 7.03 0.32
C SER A 45 -5.80 6.72 -0.69
N PHE A 46 -7.02 7.18 -0.40
CA PHE A 46 -8.17 7.07 -1.29
C PHE A 46 -8.58 8.44 -1.82
N GLY A 47 -8.51 8.61 -3.14
CA GLY A 47 -8.75 9.89 -3.81
C GLY A 47 -7.90 10.00 -5.08
N ASN A 48 -6.98 10.95 -5.14
CA ASN A 48 -6.02 11.10 -6.24
C ASN A 48 -4.54 10.95 -5.83
N PRO A 49 -4.13 9.85 -5.18
CA PRO A 49 -2.73 9.62 -4.86
C PRO A 49 -1.86 9.57 -6.12
N TYR A 50 -0.59 9.92 -5.96
CA TYR A 50 0.41 9.91 -7.02
C TYR A 50 1.72 9.27 -6.54
N GLY A 51 2.67 9.11 -7.47
CA GLY A 51 3.92 8.40 -7.21
C GLY A 51 3.82 6.90 -7.52
N ASN A 52 4.80 6.15 -7.03
CA ASN A 52 4.94 4.71 -7.25
C ASN A 52 5.13 3.97 -5.92
N CYS A 53 5.15 2.64 -5.98
CA CYS A 53 5.48 1.80 -4.81
C CYS A 53 6.81 2.25 -4.17
N GLY A 54 6.81 2.49 -2.86
CA GLY A 54 7.95 3.05 -2.11
C GLY A 54 7.97 4.57 -2.02
N SER A 55 7.17 5.28 -2.83
CA SER A 55 7.13 6.74 -2.91
C SER A 55 5.72 7.27 -3.18
N PHE A 56 4.69 6.59 -2.68
CA PHE A 56 3.32 7.08 -2.82
C PHE A 56 3.09 8.32 -1.95
N GLU A 57 2.34 9.27 -2.50
CA GLU A 57 1.98 10.50 -1.82
C GLU A 57 0.48 10.79 -1.97
N LYS A 58 -0.08 11.47 -0.97
CA LYS A 58 -1.47 11.94 -1.01
C LYS A 58 -1.59 13.09 -2.02
N GLY A 59 -2.64 13.06 -2.82
CA GLY A 59 -2.98 14.18 -3.70
C GLY A 59 -3.87 15.22 -3.02
N SER A 60 -4.37 16.17 -3.82
CA SER A 60 -5.26 17.24 -3.38
C SER A 60 -6.69 16.79 -3.05
N CYS A 61 -7.11 15.65 -3.59
CA CYS A 61 -8.38 15.00 -3.31
C CYS A 61 -8.10 13.77 -2.43
N GLU A 62 -8.46 13.84 -1.16
CA GLU A 62 -8.19 12.80 -0.18
C GLU A 62 -9.45 12.56 0.65
N SER A 63 -9.74 11.29 0.92
CA SER A 63 -10.89 10.93 1.71
C SER A 63 -10.78 11.29 3.19
N SER A 64 -11.92 11.56 3.83
CA SER A 64 -12.02 11.82 5.26
C SER A 64 -11.78 10.58 6.12
N ASN A 65 -12.09 9.38 5.61
CA ASN A 65 -11.83 8.15 6.35
C ASN A 65 -10.37 7.74 6.18
N ASN A 66 -9.71 7.39 7.28
CA ASN A 66 -8.33 6.96 7.25
C ASN A 66 -8.20 5.56 6.60
N ALA A 67 -7.70 5.54 5.36
CA ALA A 67 -7.49 4.30 4.61
C ALA A 67 -6.48 3.36 5.30
N VAL A 68 -5.49 3.90 6.02
CA VAL A 68 -4.50 3.09 6.76
C VAL A 68 -5.20 2.32 7.88
N ASP A 69 -6.06 2.97 8.64
CA ASP A 69 -6.78 2.33 9.77
C ASP A 69 -7.73 1.23 9.25
N ILE A 70 -8.47 1.51 8.18
CA ILE A 70 -9.38 0.55 7.54
C ILE A 70 -8.62 -0.70 7.10
N LEU A 71 -7.50 -0.52 6.39
CA LEU A 71 -6.70 -1.65 5.89
C LEU A 71 -5.99 -2.36 7.04
N THR A 72 -5.53 -1.63 8.05
CA THR A 72 -4.89 -2.21 9.23
C THR A 72 -5.82 -3.18 9.94
N GLN A 73 -7.07 -2.77 10.19
CA GLN A 73 -8.08 -3.63 10.81
C GLN A 73 -8.44 -4.87 9.96
N LYS A 74 -8.30 -4.79 8.63
CA LYS A 74 -8.79 -5.84 7.72
C LYS A 74 -7.70 -6.79 7.23
N CYS A 75 -6.45 -6.33 7.14
CA CYS A 75 -5.36 -7.03 6.46
C CYS A 75 -4.23 -7.50 7.36
N ILE A 76 -3.95 -6.83 8.48
CA ILE A 76 -2.82 -7.23 9.34
C ILE A 76 -2.98 -8.66 9.83
N GLY A 77 -1.88 -9.41 9.81
CA GLY A 77 -1.79 -10.81 10.21
C GLY A 77 -2.19 -11.80 9.10
N LYS A 78 -2.76 -11.34 7.99
CA LYS A 78 -3.16 -12.20 6.87
C LYS A 78 -2.07 -12.30 5.82
N GLU A 79 -1.92 -13.47 5.22
CA GLU A 79 -1.06 -13.64 4.03
C GLU A 79 -1.65 -12.97 2.78
N LYS A 80 -2.98 -13.07 2.65
CA LYS A 80 -3.75 -12.44 1.57
C LYS A 80 -4.88 -11.58 2.14
N CYS A 81 -5.09 -10.41 1.56
CA CYS A 81 -6.18 -9.51 1.91
C CYS A 81 -6.87 -8.99 0.66
N SER A 82 -8.18 -9.22 0.55
CA SER A 82 -9.00 -8.69 -0.53
C SER A 82 -10.10 -7.79 0.02
N ILE A 83 -10.24 -6.58 -0.54
CA ILE A 83 -11.20 -5.58 -0.08
C ILE A 83 -11.84 -4.88 -1.28
N GLU A 84 -13.16 -4.81 -1.30
CA GLU A 84 -13.88 -3.94 -2.23
C GLU A 84 -13.64 -2.46 -1.89
N ILE A 85 -13.32 -1.66 -2.93
CA ILE A 85 -13.08 -0.23 -2.83
C ILE A 85 -14.38 0.51 -3.10
N SER A 86 -14.99 1.03 -2.05
CA SER A 86 -16.26 1.73 -2.12
C SER A 86 -16.23 3.04 -1.34
N LYS A 87 -17.12 3.96 -1.70
CA LYS A 87 -17.29 5.26 -1.04
C LYS A 87 -17.81 5.11 0.39
N GLU A 88 -18.61 4.09 0.63
CA GLU A 88 -19.19 3.78 1.93
C GLU A 88 -18.10 3.35 2.90
N LYS A 89 -17.09 2.62 2.41
CA LYS A 89 -15.98 2.12 3.23
C LYS A 89 -14.91 3.19 3.42
N PHE A 90 -14.41 3.74 2.32
CA PHE A 90 -13.25 4.62 2.33
C PHE A 90 -13.60 6.10 2.40
N GLY A 91 -14.89 6.48 2.38
CA GLY A 91 -15.34 7.87 2.28
C GLY A 91 -15.39 8.37 0.83
N ALA A 92 -16.08 9.47 0.58
CA ALA A 92 -16.37 9.97 -0.76
C ALA A 92 -15.76 11.36 -1.00
N PRO A 93 -14.42 11.49 -1.18
CA PRO A 93 -13.81 12.79 -1.38
C PRO A 93 -14.29 13.44 -2.68
N ASP A 94 -14.51 14.75 -2.71
CA ASP A 94 -14.86 15.44 -3.95
C ASP A 94 -13.62 15.65 -4.82
N CYS A 95 -13.53 14.88 -5.92
CA CYS A 95 -12.44 14.99 -6.88
C CYS A 95 -12.88 15.68 -8.19
N GLY A 96 -13.93 16.51 -8.17
CA GLY A 96 -14.35 17.28 -9.36
C GLY A 96 -14.73 16.40 -10.56
N GLY A 97 -15.31 15.23 -10.30
CA GLY A 97 -15.69 14.24 -11.32
C GLY A 97 -14.57 13.30 -11.78
N ALA A 98 -13.32 13.50 -11.34
CA ALA A 98 -12.24 12.56 -11.64
C ALA A 98 -12.44 11.21 -10.93
N PRO A 99 -12.03 10.09 -11.55
CA PRO A 99 -12.11 8.77 -10.92
C PRO A 99 -11.15 8.68 -9.72
N ARG A 100 -11.66 8.14 -8.61
CA ARG A 100 -10.87 7.92 -7.39
C ARG A 100 -10.08 6.61 -7.49
N ARG A 101 -8.93 6.59 -6.82
CA ARG A 101 -8.07 5.41 -6.67
C ARG A 101 -7.69 5.22 -5.22
N LEU A 102 -7.50 3.96 -4.83
CA LEU A 102 -6.82 3.59 -3.59
C LEU A 102 -5.40 3.14 -3.95
N ALA A 103 -4.40 3.85 -3.45
CA ALA A 103 -3.00 3.40 -3.46
C ALA A 103 -2.61 2.88 -2.08
N VAL A 104 -1.92 1.76 -2.03
CA VAL A 104 -1.48 1.07 -0.80
C VAL A 104 -0.05 0.61 -0.94
N GLU A 105 0.73 0.78 0.12
CA GLU A 105 1.99 0.09 0.36
C GLU A 105 1.90 -0.62 1.70
N ALA A 106 2.15 -1.92 1.67
CA ALA A 106 2.13 -2.78 2.84
C ALA A 106 3.46 -3.52 2.97
N ILE A 107 3.81 -3.83 4.20
CA ILE A 107 5.02 -4.55 4.56
C ILE A 107 4.66 -5.98 4.95
N CYS A 108 5.36 -6.92 4.34
CA CYS A 108 5.53 -8.31 4.68
C CYS A 108 6.94 -8.51 5.29
#